data_AF-A0A496UHK7-F1
#
_entry.id   AF-A0A496UHK7-F1
#
_cell.length_a   1.000
_cell.length_b   1.000
_cell.length_c   1.000
_cell.angle_alpha   90.00
_cell.angle_beta   90.00
_cell.angle_gamma   90.00
#
_symmetry.space_group_name_H-M   'P 1'
#
loop_
_entity.id
_entity.type
_entity.pdbx_description
1 polymer ?
#
loop_
_entity_poly.entity_id
_entity_poly.type
_entity_poly.pdbx_seq_one_letter_code
_entity_poly.pdbx_strand_id
1 'polypeptide(L)'
;MKRRRIQVTVNYAALLLMNIAFYFVYIGKSASHIYDVIGLTSIVVVGVTFRSVHWKTGIWKLTHTKSKELDERELTLTHWALSQSYAWFAVICLVIMFAFALSSRMNICPQYTISIPLVGSLIYLSHTLPGSIIAWKAGKLPEDTE
;
A
#
# COMPACT_ATOMS: atom_id res chain seq x y z
N MET A 1 -2.12 -19.34 -3.98
CA MET A 1 -1.19 -18.38 -4.61
C MET A 1 -1.86 -17.32 -5.50
N LYS A 2 -2.52 -17.65 -6.62
CA LYS A 2 -3.16 -16.66 -7.53
C LYS A 2 -4.13 -15.71 -6.80
N ARG A 3 -4.99 -16.25 -5.92
CA ARG A 3 -5.96 -15.48 -5.13
C ARG A 3 -5.30 -14.40 -4.24
N ARG A 4 -4.18 -14.72 -3.58
CA ARG A 4 -3.48 -13.77 -2.68
C ARG A 4 -2.85 -12.61 -3.46
N ARG A 5 -2.23 -12.88 -4.60
CA ARG A 5 -1.67 -11.83 -5.47
C ARG A 5 -2.75 -10.89 -5.98
N ILE A 6 -3.89 -11.43 -6.42
CA ILE A 6 -5.04 -10.64 -6.82
C ILE A 6 -5.50 -9.73 -5.67
N GLN A 7 -5.59 -10.27 -4.44
CA GLN A 7 -5.99 -9.45 -3.29
C GLN A 7 -4.99 -8.34 -2.95
N VAL A 8 -3.68 -8.58 -3.09
CA VAL A 8 -2.65 -7.52 -2.96
C VAL A 8 -2.85 -6.44 -4.02
N THR A 9 -3.04 -6.83 -5.29
CA THR A 9 -3.29 -5.88 -6.37
C THR A 9 -4.57 -5.08 -6.14
N VAL A 10 -5.65 -5.72 -5.70
CA VAL A 10 -6.91 -5.05 -5.36
C VAL A 10 -6.73 -4.08 -4.19
N ASN A 11 -5.95 -4.45 -3.17
CA ASN A 11 -5.66 -3.57 -2.03
C ASN A 11 -4.96 -2.28 -2.49
N TYR A 12 -3.90 -2.40 -3.29
CA TYR A 12 -3.17 -1.22 -3.79
C TYR A 12 -3.94 -0.43 -4.83
N ALA A 13 -4.74 -1.07 -5.68
CA ALA A 13 -5.64 -0.37 -6.59
C ALA A 13 -6.69 0.43 -5.83
N ALA A 14 -7.28 -0.14 -4.77
CA ALA A 14 -8.22 0.56 -3.90
C ALA A 14 -7.55 1.71 -3.15
N LEU A 15 -6.30 1.54 -2.68
CA LEU A 15 -5.53 2.61 -2.06
C LEU A 15 -5.28 3.77 -3.04
N LEU A 16 -4.91 3.48 -4.29
CA LEU A 16 -4.75 4.51 -5.32
C LEU A 16 -6.07 5.23 -5.61
N LEU A 17 -7.15 4.46 -5.80
CA LEU A 17 -8.48 5.00 -6.11
C LEU A 17 -9.00 5.89 -4.98
N MET A 18 -8.76 5.51 -3.73
CA MET A 18 -9.02 6.33 -2.55
C MET A 18 -8.31 7.68 -2.65
N ASN A 19 -6.99 7.71 -2.90
CA ASN A 19 -6.24 8.96 -3.02
C ASN A 19 -6.76 9.86 -4.14
N ILE A 20 -7.11 9.28 -5.29
CA ILE A 20 -7.68 10.02 -6.41
C ILE A 20 -9.05 10.60 -6.03
N ALA A 21 -9.92 9.82 -5.40
CA ALA A 21 -11.25 10.29 -4.98
C ALA A 21 -11.15 11.44 -3.96
N PHE A 22 -10.35 11.28 -2.90
CA PHE A 22 -10.15 12.33 -1.89
C PHE A 22 -9.48 13.58 -2.46
N TYR A 23 -8.63 13.43 -3.47
CA TYR A 23 -8.06 14.57 -4.17
C TYR A 23 -9.13 15.41 -4.89
N PHE A 24 -10.07 14.76 -5.61
CA PHE A 24 -11.17 15.48 -6.26
C PHE A 24 -12.15 16.12 -5.27
N VAL A 25 -12.41 15.47 -4.13
CA VAL A 25 -13.18 16.07 -3.03
C VAL A 25 -12.50 17.33 -2.49
N TYR A 26 -11.17 17.31 -2.35
CA TYR A 26 -10.41 18.45 -1.85
C TYR A 26 -10.42 19.64 -2.82
N ILE A 27 -10.27 19.39 -4.12
CA ILE A 27 -10.23 20.45 -5.15
C ILE A 27 -11.61 21.00 -5.47
N GLY A 28 -12.61 20.15 -5.61
CA GLY A 28 -13.98 20.56 -5.89
C GLY A 28 -14.78 20.60 -4.60
N LYS A 29 -14.92 21.76 -3.95
CA LYS A 29 -15.88 21.92 -2.84
C LYS A 29 -17.34 21.62 -3.24
N SER A 30 -17.62 21.62 -4.55
CA SER A 30 -18.91 21.21 -5.14
C SER A 30 -18.86 19.84 -5.82
N ALA A 31 -17.78 19.07 -5.63
CA ALA A 31 -17.64 17.75 -6.22
C ALA A 31 -18.71 16.81 -5.64
N SER A 32 -19.42 16.15 -6.54
CA SER A 32 -20.55 15.25 -6.29
C SER A 32 -20.26 14.28 -5.13
N HIS A 33 -21.25 14.08 -4.25
CA HIS A 33 -21.27 13.05 -3.19
C HIS A 33 -20.79 11.65 -3.65
N ILE A 34 -20.80 11.40 -4.96
CA ILE A 34 -20.19 10.25 -5.61
C ILE A 34 -18.72 10.04 -5.19
N TYR A 35 -17.89 11.09 -5.15
CA TYR A 35 -16.47 10.93 -4.81
C TYR A 35 -16.26 10.58 -3.33
N ASP A 36 -17.08 11.12 -2.43
CA ASP A 36 -17.08 10.74 -1.02
C ASP A 36 -17.44 9.26 -0.85
N VAL A 37 -18.50 8.82 -1.53
CA VAL A 37 -18.95 7.42 -1.51
C VAL A 37 -17.86 6.50 -2.07
N ILE A 38 -17.22 6.87 -3.18
CA ILE A 38 -16.10 6.10 -3.75
C ILE A 38 -14.91 6.06 -2.79
N GLY A 39 -14.53 7.19 -2.19
CA GLY A 39 -13.41 7.27 -1.24
C GLY A 39 -13.64 6.41 -0.01
N LEU A 40 -14.82 6.51 0.61
CA LEU A 40 -15.22 5.70 1.76
C LEU A 40 -15.30 4.21 1.42
N THR A 41 -15.90 3.86 0.28
CA THR A 41 -15.96 2.46 -0.18
C THR A 41 -14.56 1.90 -0.39
N SER A 42 -13.64 2.68 -0.94
CA SER A 42 -12.26 2.27 -1.15
C SER A 42 -11.52 2.02 0.16
N ILE A 43 -11.74 2.85 1.19
CA ILE A 43 -11.21 2.61 2.54
C ILE A 43 -11.67 1.25 3.08
N VAL A 44 -12.96 0.95 2.96
CA VAL A 44 -13.51 -0.34 3.41
C VAL A 44 -12.87 -1.49 2.65
N VAL A 45 -12.72 -1.38 1.33
CA VAL A 45 -12.06 -2.40 0.51
C VAL A 45 -10.60 -2.60 0.93
N VAL A 46 -9.85 -1.52 1.19
CA VAL A 46 -8.47 -1.59 1.72
C VAL A 46 -8.44 -2.33 3.05
N GLY A 47 -9.33 -2.00 3.99
CA GLY A 47 -9.39 -2.66 5.30
C GLY A 47 -9.73 -4.16 5.21
N VAL A 48 -10.71 -4.53 4.40
CA VAL A 48 -11.12 -5.93 4.20
C VAL A 48 -10.01 -6.74 3.53
N THR A 49 -9.40 -6.19 2.49
CA THR A 49 -8.30 -6.86 1.78
C THR A 49 -7.04 -6.95 2.65
N PHE A 50 -6.73 -5.91 3.43
CA PHE A 50 -5.64 -5.94 4.41
C PHE A 50 -5.82 -7.09 5.41
N ARG A 51 -7.00 -7.18 6.03
CA ARG A 51 -7.30 -8.26 6.97
C ARG A 51 -7.14 -9.64 6.32
N SER A 52 -7.60 -9.80 5.08
CA SER A 52 -7.49 -11.07 4.37
C SER A 52 -6.05 -11.44 4.00
N VAL A 53 -5.22 -10.46 3.61
CA VAL A 53 -3.91 -10.71 3.00
C VAL A 53 -2.78 -10.66 4.01
N HIS A 54 -2.84 -9.78 5.00
CA HIS A 54 -1.75 -9.52 5.93
C HIS A 54 -2.04 -10.07 7.32
N TRP A 55 -3.27 -9.90 7.82
CA TRP A 55 -3.63 -10.34 9.17
C TRP A 55 -3.86 -11.85 9.24
N LYS A 56 -4.77 -12.39 8.42
CA LYS A 56 -5.14 -13.82 8.44
C LYS A 56 -4.01 -14.76 8.04
N THR A 57 -3.05 -14.27 7.27
CA THR A 57 -1.94 -15.08 6.74
C THR A 57 -0.72 -15.05 7.67
N GLY A 58 -0.73 -14.31 8.77
CA GLY A 58 0.43 -14.15 9.64
C GLY A 58 1.57 -13.31 9.04
N ILE A 59 1.50 -12.88 7.77
CA ILE A 59 2.54 -12.07 7.11
C ILE A 59 2.77 -10.77 7.87
N TRP A 60 1.71 -10.16 8.39
CA TRP A 60 1.83 -8.95 9.22
C TRP A 60 2.68 -9.20 10.47
N LYS A 61 2.46 -10.34 11.13
CA LYS A 61 3.23 -10.74 12.31
C LYS A 61 4.68 -10.99 11.90
N LEU A 62 4.93 -11.74 10.83
CA LEU A 62 6.28 -12.03 10.34
C LEU A 62 7.10 -10.74 10.10
N THR A 63 6.53 -9.74 9.44
CA THR A 63 7.26 -8.49 9.14
C THR A 63 7.44 -7.55 10.33
N HIS A 64 6.69 -7.75 11.41
CA HIS A 64 6.76 -6.93 12.63
C HIS A 64 7.32 -7.69 13.85
N THR A 65 7.66 -8.97 13.68
CA THR A 65 8.30 -9.77 14.73
C THR A 65 9.75 -9.32 14.87
N LYS A 66 10.26 -9.32 16.10
CA LYS A 66 11.63 -8.91 16.37
C LYS A 66 12.60 -9.89 15.71
N SER A 67 13.68 -9.40 15.12
CA SER A 67 14.68 -10.23 14.43
C SER A 67 15.26 -11.38 15.27
N LYS A 68 15.22 -11.28 16.59
CA LYS A 68 15.71 -12.31 17.53
C LYS A 68 14.78 -13.53 17.66
N GLU A 69 13.52 -13.37 17.28
CA GLU A 69 12.48 -14.40 17.37
C GLU A 69 12.25 -15.10 16.03
N LEU A 70 12.92 -14.65 14.97
CA LEU A 70 12.84 -15.22 13.62
C LEU A 70 13.91 -16.31 13.44
N ASP A 71 13.54 -17.39 12.78
CA ASP A 71 14.52 -18.38 12.29
C ASP A 71 15.44 -17.74 11.23
N GLU A 72 16.64 -18.30 11.00
CA GLU A 72 17.62 -17.75 10.04
C GLU A 72 17.03 -17.60 8.62
N ARG A 73 16.15 -18.52 8.23
CA ARG A 73 15.44 -18.50 6.94
C ARG A 73 14.45 -17.34 6.87
N GLU A 74 13.66 -17.15 7.92
CA GLU A 74 12.68 -16.07 8.02
C GLU A 74 13.35 -14.71 8.11
N LEU A 75 14.46 -14.63 8.84
CA LEU A 75 15.29 -13.44 8.95
C LEU A 75 15.85 -13.03 7.58
N THR A 76 16.43 -13.98 6.85
CA THR A 76 16.98 -13.74 5.50
C THR A 76 15.88 -13.29 4.53
N LEU A 77 14.73 -13.96 4.56
CA LEU A 77 13.58 -13.62 3.71
C LEU A 77 13.04 -12.22 4.04
N THR A 78 12.88 -11.90 5.32
CA THR A 78 12.36 -10.61 5.81
C THR A 78 13.34 -9.49 5.49
N HIS A 79 14.64 -9.69 5.68
CA HIS A 79 15.68 -8.72 5.34
C HIS A 79 15.69 -8.42 3.83
N TRP A 80 15.65 -9.47 2.99
CA TRP A 80 15.55 -9.31 1.54
C TRP A 80 14.27 -8.54 1.14
N ALA A 81 13.13 -8.88 1.73
CA ALA A 81 11.85 -8.22 1.44
C ALA A 81 11.83 -6.76 1.89
N LEU A 82 12.39 -6.44 3.06
CA LEU A 82 12.55 -5.08 3.55
C LEU A 82 13.42 -4.25 2.62
N SER A 83 14.61 -4.74 2.27
CA SER A 83 15.52 -4.06 1.34
C SER A 83 14.85 -3.75 0.00
N GLN A 84 14.19 -4.76 -0.58
CA GLN A 84 13.45 -4.57 -1.83
C GLN A 84 12.29 -3.58 -1.67
N SER A 85 11.66 -3.56 -0.50
CA SER A 85 10.55 -2.65 -0.22
C SER A 85 10.99 -1.20 -0.11
N TYR A 86 12.11 -0.93 0.54
CA TYR A 86 12.68 0.42 0.61
C TYR A 86 13.05 0.95 -0.77
N ALA A 87 13.65 0.10 -1.61
CA ALA A 87 13.98 0.48 -2.99
C ALA A 87 12.71 0.86 -3.78
N TRP A 88 11.68 0.03 -3.74
CA TRP A 88 10.40 0.34 -4.40
C TRP A 88 9.70 1.55 -3.82
N PHE A 89 9.68 1.69 -2.50
CA PHE A 89 9.07 2.84 -1.82
C PHE A 89 9.75 4.15 -2.23
N ALA A 90 11.08 4.17 -2.29
CA ALA A 90 11.84 5.33 -2.76
C ALA A 90 11.47 5.69 -4.21
N VAL A 91 11.40 4.69 -5.11
CA VAL A 91 10.96 4.90 -6.50
C VAL A 91 9.54 5.47 -6.55
N ILE A 92 8.61 4.93 -5.76
CA ILE A 92 7.21 5.42 -5.70
C ILE A 92 7.18 6.88 -5.24
N CYS A 93 7.91 7.23 -4.17
CA CYS A 93 8.02 8.60 -3.69
C CYS A 93 8.59 9.55 -4.77
N LEU A 94 9.65 9.14 -5.46
CA LEU A 94 10.23 9.93 -6.55
C LEU A 94 9.24 10.12 -7.70
N VAL A 95 8.50 9.08 -8.08
CA VAL A 95 7.46 9.17 -9.12
C VAL A 95 6.34 10.14 -8.70
N ILE A 96 5.89 10.08 -7.44
CA ILE A 96 4.89 11.02 -6.91
C ILE A 96 5.41 12.46 -6.96
N MET A 97 6.63 12.69 -6.47
CA MET A 97 7.26 14.02 -6.50
C MET A 97 7.43 14.53 -7.94
N PHE A 98 7.84 13.67 -8.86
CA PHE A 98 7.98 14.01 -10.28
C PHE A 98 6.63 14.36 -10.92
N ALA A 99 5.60 13.57 -10.64
CA ALA A 99 4.23 13.84 -11.12
C ALA A 99 3.71 15.20 -10.59
N PHE A 100 4.03 15.55 -9.34
CA PHE A 100 3.67 16.86 -8.78
C PHE A 100 4.42 18.01 -9.45
N ALA A 101 5.73 17.86 -9.66
CA ALA A 101 6.53 18.86 -10.36
C ALA A 101 6.01 19.09 -11.80
N LEU A 102 5.67 18.01 -12.50
CA LEU A 102 5.13 18.10 -13.86
C LEU A 102 3.73 18.72 -13.90
N SER A 103 2.83 18.30 -13.00
CA SER A 103 1.45 18.80 -12.95
C SER A 103 1.37 20.28 -12.61
N SER A 104 2.27 20.75 -11.73
CA SER A 104 2.43 22.17 -11.41
C SER A 104 2.90 22.96 -12.63
N ARG A 105 3.92 22.47 -13.35
CA ARG A 105 4.44 23.13 -14.56
C ARG A 105 3.41 23.19 -15.70
N MET A 106 2.59 22.15 -15.85
CA MET A 106 1.58 22.08 -16.91
C MET A 106 0.26 22.77 -16.57
N ASN A 107 0.13 23.39 -15.38
CA ASN A 107 -1.13 23.98 -14.89
C ASN A 107 -2.34 23.02 -14.88
N ILE A 108 -2.10 21.70 -14.93
CA ILE A 108 -3.16 20.68 -14.86
C ILE A 108 -3.76 20.67 -13.45
N CYS A 109 -2.91 20.88 -12.44
CA CYS A 109 -3.28 20.84 -11.02
C CYS A 109 -2.52 21.94 -10.27
N PRO A 110 -2.99 23.19 -10.32
CA PRO A 110 -2.24 24.35 -9.81
C PRO A 110 -2.07 24.36 -8.28
N GLN A 111 -2.83 23.55 -7.54
CA GLN A 111 -2.76 23.47 -6.07
C GLN A 111 -2.80 22.02 -5.59
N TYR A 112 -1.81 21.22 -5.99
CA TYR A 112 -1.61 19.91 -5.37
C TYR A 112 -0.93 20.10 -4.01
N THR A 113 -1.70 19.94 -2.93
CA THR A 113 -1.17 19.92 -1.56
C THR A 113 -1.02 18.47 -1.11
N ILE A 114 0.03 18.19 -0.32
CA ILE A 114 0.20 16.88 0.30
C ILE A 114 -0.99 16.70 1.26
N SER A 115 -1.95 15.90 0.86
CA SER A 115 -3.18 15.69 1.61
C SER A 115 -2.96 14.63 2.71
N ILE A 116 -3.71 14.74 3.82
CA ILE A 116 -3.67 13.75 4.90
C ILE A 116 -3.92 12.32 4.38
N PRO A 117 -4.88 12.06 3.46
CA PRO A 117 -5.05 10.73 2.86
C PRO A 117 -3.81 10.21 2.13
N LEU A 118 -3.07 11.08 1.43
CA LEU A 118 -1.83 10.70 0.75
C LEU A 118 -0.74 10.30 1.73
N VAL A 119 -0.54 11.10 2.79
CA VAL A 119 0.43 10.76 3.84
C VAL A 119 0.05 9.45 4.52
N GLY A 120 -1.21 9.28 4.90
CA GLY A 120 -1.72 8.04 5.48
C GLY A 120 -1.51 6.84 4.56
N SER A 121 -1.67 7.03 3.25
CA SER A 121 -1.44 5.99 2.25
C SER A 121 0.02 5.62 2.11
N LEU A 122 0.94 6.58 2.16
CA LEU A 122 2.38 6.33 2.11
C LEU A 122 2.86 5.59 3.37
N ILE A 123 2.35 5.96 4.55
CA ILE A 123 2.62 5.24 5.80
C ILE A 123 2.05 3.83 5.71
N TYR A 124 0.79 3.66 5.32
CA TYR A 124 0.20 2.34 5.14
C TYR A 124 1.04 1.48 4.18
N LEU A 125 1.42 2.06 3.04
CA LEU A 125 2.24 1.39 2.03
C LEU A 125 3.57 0.94 2.62
N SER A 126 4.28 1.78 3.37
CA SER A 126 5.60 1.42 3.94
C SER A 126 5.52 0.21 4.88
N HIS A 127 4.42 0.06 5.62
CA HIS A 127 4.20 -1.07 6.52
C HIS A 127 3.73 -2.34 5.80
N THR A 128 2.99 -2.22 4.70
CA THR A 128 2.45 -3.39 3.98
C THR A 128 3.31 -3.89 2.84
N LEU A 129 4.22 -3.06 2.32
CA LEU A 129 5.03 -3.41 1.15
C LEU A 129 5.95 -4.63 1.39
N PRO A 130 6.68 -4.73 2.53
CA PRO A 130 7.49 -5.91 2.83
C PRO A 130 6.65 -7.18 2.84
N GLY A 131 5.50 -7.12 3.50
CA GLY A 131 4.57 -8.24 3.57
C GLY A 131 4.02 -8.62 2.20
N SER A 132 3.71 -7.64 1.35
CA SER A 132 3.23 -7.88 -0.01
C SER A 132 4.30 -8.49 -0.92
N ILE A 133 5.56 -8.08 -0.78
CA ILE A 133 6.69 -8.68 -1.50
C ILE A 133 6.87 -10.16 -1.08
N ILE A 134 6.79 -10.45 0.22
CA ILE A 134 6.80 -11.83 0.74
C ILE A 134 5.60 -12.60 0.19
N ALA A 135 4.39 -12.02 0.23
CA ALA A 135 3.17 -12.62 -0.30
C ALA A 135 3.25 -12.91 -1.81
N TRP A 136 4.05 -12.16 -2.56
CA TRP A 136 4.24 -12.36 -3.99
C TRP A 136 5.26 -13.45 -4.30
N LYS A 137 6.37 -13.51 -3.53
CA LYS A 137 7.49 -14.43 -3.72
C LYS A 137 7.31 -15.79 -3.03
N ALA A 138 6.95 -15.80 -1.75
CA ALA A 138 6.83 -17.01 -0.95
C ALA A 138 5.45 -17.63 -1.11
N GLY A 139 5.30 -18.59 -2.02
CA GLY A 139 4.01 -19.24 -2.33
C GLY A 139 3.34 -19.97 -1.15
N LYS A 140 4.13 -20.35 -0.14
CA LYS A 140 3.76 -20.93 1.16
C LYS A 140 4.62 -20.26 2.24
N LEU A 141 4.02 -19.95 3.37
CA LEU A 141 4.76 -19.56 4.57
C LEU A 141 5.22 -20.83 5.31
N PRO A 142 6.28 -20.76 6.13
CA PRO A 142 6.72 -21.92 6.91
C PRO A 142 5.65 -22.48 7.86
N GLU A 143 4.62 -21.71 8.23
CA GLU A 143 3.47 -22.20 9.00
C GLU A 143 2.49 -23.10 8.19
N ASP A 144 2.61 -23.16 6.85
CA ASP A 144 1.76 -24.03 6.00
C ASP A 144 2.30 -25.49 5.91
N THR A 145 3.20 -25.88 6.81
CA THR A 145 3.89 -27.19 6.82
C THR A 145 3.56 -28.08 8.01
N GLU A 146 2.51 -27.76 8.76
CA GLU A 146 1.90 -28.66 9.76
C GLU A 146 0.56 -29.21 9.29
#